data_AF-A7EJE5-F1
#
_entry.id   AF-A7EJE5-F1
#
_cell.length_a   1.000
_cell.length_b   1.000
_cell.length_c   1.000
_cell.angle_alpha   90.00
_cell.angle_beta   90.00
_cell.angle_gamma   90.00
#
_symmetry.space_group_name_H-M   'P 1'
#
loop_
_entity.id
_entity.type
_entity.pdbx_description
1 polymer ?
#
loop_
_entity_poly.entity_id
_entity_poly.type
_entity_poly.pdbx_seq_one_letter_code
_entity_poly.pdbx_strand_id
1 'polypeptide(L)'
;MPPKPINWRMYSKMAVAGITCCVGGPALIYYISPTEEELFLKYNPELQKRSLENRVGKQEDFDNFVARLKEYSKSDRPIWVEAEEAARKNRSGKIEEQAKLMQEMQQRKEEIKKSGTKLMPGGSL
;
A
#
# COMPACT_ATOMS: atom_id res chain seq x y z
N MET A 1 60.10 3.24 -3.21
CA MET A 1 59.80 1.80 -3.11
C MET A 1 59.13 1.39 -4.42
N PRO A 2 59.66 0.43 -5.19
CA PRO A 2 58.99 -0.01 -6.41
C PRO A 2 57.66 -0.71 -6.07
N PRO A 3 56.60 -0.51 -6.87
CA PRO A 3 55.30 -1.15 -6.62
C PRO A 3 55.44 -2.67 -6.71
N LYS A 4 54.81 -3.39 -5.76
CA LYS A 4 54.77 -4.85 -5.76
C LYS A 4 54.08 -5.35 -7.04
N PRO A 5 54.57 -6.42 -7.70
CA PRO A 5 53.90 -6.97 -8.87
C PRO A 5 52.49 -7.45 -8.49
N ILE A 6 51.50 -7.09 -9.30
CA ILE A 6 50.10 -7.44 -9.03
C ILE A 6 49.87 -8.92 -9.40
N ASN A 7 49.40 -9.71 -8.43
CA ASN A 7 49.18 -11.14 -8.62
C ASN A 7 47.88 -11.39 -9.40
N TRP A 8 47.90 -11.23 -10.73
CA TRP A 8 46.72 -11.34 -11.60
C TRP A 8 45.95 -12.66 -11.39
N ARG A 9 46.66 -13.78 -11.21
CA ARG A 9 46.06 -15.10 -10.91
C ARG A 9 45.27 -15.14 -9.60
N MET A 10 45.67 -14.36 -8.59
CA MET A 10 44.95 -14.28 -7.32
C MET A 10 43.68 -13.43 -7.50
N TYR A 11 43.81 -12.27 -8.12
CA TYR A 11 42.67 -11.40 -8.41
C TYR A 11 41.62 -12.07 -9.29
N SER A 12 42.03 -12.87 -10.28
CA SER A 12 41.09 -13.62 -11.11
C SER A 12 40.31 -14.67 -10.31
N LYS A 13 40.99 -15.43 -9.43
CA LYS A 13 40.33 -16.37 -8.52
C LYS A 13 39.36 -15.65 -7.58
N MET A 14 39.75 -14.52 -7.02
CA MET A 14 38.89 -13.71 -6.15
C MET A 14 37.69 -13.15 -6.90
N ALA A 15 37.87 -12.65 -8.13
CA ALA A 15 36.80 -12.16 -8.97
C ALA A 15 35.80 -13.26 -9.34
N VAL A 16 36.29 -14.44 -9.75
CA VAL A 16 35.44 -15.61 -10.04
C VAL A 16 34.66 -16.02 -8.78
N ALA A 17 35.32 -16.15 -7.63
CA ALA A 17 34.65 -16.49 -6.38
C ALA A 17 33.60 -15.45 -5.96
N GLY A 18 33.91 -14.16 -6.10
CA GLY A 18 33.00 -13.06 -5.83
C GLY A 18 31.76 -13.09 -6.72
N ILE A 19 31.95 -13.24 -8.04
CA ILE A 19 30.84 -13.35 -8.99
C ILE A 19 29.99 -14.60 -8.70
N THR A 20 30.62 -15.75 -8.46
CA THR A 20 29.89 -16.98 -8.10
C THR A 20 29.07 -16.80 -6.84
N CYS A 21 29.56 -16.08 -5.83
CA CYS A 21 28.81 -15.81 -4.61
C CYS A 21 27.66 -14.81 -4.86
N CYS A 22 27.95 -13.67 -5.50
CA CYS A 22 26.97 -12.60 -5.73
C CYS A 22 25.88 -12.98 -6.74
N VAL A 23 26.19 -13.81 -7.75
CA VAL A 23 25.23 -14.25 -8.76
C VAL A 23 24.65 -15.62 -8.41
N GLY A 24 25.50 -16.56 -8.00
CA GLY A 24 25.08 -17.92 -7.69
C GLY A 24 24.17 -18.01 -6.48
N GLY A 25 24.35 -17.14 -5.47
CA GLY A 25 23.44 -17.06 -4.32
C GLY A 25 22.00 -16.73 -4.73
N PRO A 26 21.73 -15.55 -5.32
CA PRO A 26 20.41 -15.20 -5.81
C PRO A 26 19.86 -16.19 -6.84
N ALA A 27 20.68 -16.69 -7.77
CA ALA A 27 20.26 -17.67 -8.77
C ALA A 27 19.77 -18.98 -8.14
N LEU A 28 20.44 -19.48 -7.10
CA LEU A 28 20.02 -20.67 -6.36
C LEU A 28 18.69 -20.43 -5.64
N ILE A 29 18.51 -19.26 -5.03
CA ILE A 29 17.24 -18.90 -4.39
C ILE A 29 16.11 -18.81 -5.41
N TYR A 30 16.33 -18.20 -6.57
CA TYR A 30 15.35 -18.18 -7.67
C TYR A 30 15.00 -19.59 -8.18
N TYR A 31 15.97 -20.52 -8.19
CA TYR A 31 15.75 -21.88 -8.66
C TYR A 31 14.88 -22.71 -7.71
N ILE A 32 14.96 -22.47 -6.39
CA ILE A 32 14.26 -23.27 -5.37
C ILE A 32 12.98 -22.59 -4.90
N SER A 33 12.88 -21.26 -4.99
CA SER A 33 11.67 -20.54 -4.57
C SER A 33 10.52 -20.86 -5.52
N PRO A 34 9.37 -21.35 -5.02
CA PRO A 34 8.21 -21.62 -5.86
C PRO A 34 7.73 -20.33 -6.52
N THR A 35 7.26 -20.43 -7.75
CA THR A 35 6.67 -19.29 -8.46
C THR A 35 5.38 -18.85 -7.77
N GLU A 36 4.96 -17.60 -8.00
CA GLU A 36 3.71 -17.07 -7.44
C GLU A 36 2.50 -17.92 -7.85
N GLU A 37 2.52 -18.51 -9.05
CA GLU A 37 1.47 -19.38 -9.56
C GLU A 37 1.41 -20.72 -8.80
N GLU A 38 2.55 -21.38 -8.58
CA GLU A 38 2.59 -22.61 -7.78
C GLU A 38 2.19 -22.37 -6.32
N LEU A 39 2.61 -21.23 -5.76
CA LEU A 39 2.20 -20.83 -4.41
C LEU A 39 0.69 -20.56 -4.36
N PHE A 40 0.15 -19.92 -5.39
CA PHE A 40 -1.28 -19.64 -5.51
C PHE A 40 -2.09 -20.94 -5.59
N LEU A 41 -1.66 -21.93 -6.38
CA LEU A 41 -2.33 -23.22 -6.50
C LEU A 41 -2.36 -24.00 -5.18
N LYS A 42 -1.38 -23.79 -4.29
CA LYS A 42 -1.35 -24.39 -2.95
C LYS A 42 -2.25 -23.69 -1.93
N TYR A 43 -2.77 -22.49 -2.20
CA TYR A 43 -3.67 -21.80 -1.28
C TYR A 43 -5.07 -22.43 -1.24
N ASN A 44 -5.77 -22.24 -0.12
CA ASN A 44 -7.18 -22.60 0.00
C ASN A 44 -8.01 -21.90 -1.10
N PRO A 45 -9.05 -22.56 -1.66
CA PRO A 45 -9.84 -22.04 -2.78
C PRO A 45 -10.46 -20.66 -2.49
N GLU A 46 -10.85 -20.41 -1.24
CA GLU A 46 -11.35 -19.09 -0.80
C GLU A 46 -10.28 -17.98 -0.88
N LEU A 47 -9.02 -18.29 -0.55
CA LEU A 47 -7.92 -17.33 -0.64
C LEU A 47 -7.52 -17.07 -2.09
N GLN A 48 -7.59 -18.10 -2.94
CA GLN A 48 -7.39 -17.96 -4.38
C GLN A 48 -8.41 -16.98 -4.97
N LYS A 49 -9.69 -17.18 -4.68
CA LYS A 49 -10.77 -16.30 -5.13
C LYS A 49 -10.56 -14.86 -4.65
N ARG A 50 -10.29 -14.65 -3.36
CA ARG A 50 -10.02 -13.31 -2.80
C ARG A 50 -8.80 -12.64 -3.41
N SER A 51 -7.74 -13.38 -3.70
CA SER A 51 -6.54 -12.85 -4.33
C SER A 51 -6.82 -12.39 -5.77
N LEU A 52 -7.63 -13.15 -6.52
CA LEU A 52 -8.08 -12.77 -7.85
C LEU A 52 -8.98 -11.52 -7.81
N GLU A 53 -9.95 -11.47 -6.90
CA GLU A 53 -10.87 -10.33 -6.74
C GLU A 53 -10.11 -9.05 -6.34
N ASN A 54 -9.15 -9.16 -5.43
CA ASN A 54 -8.39 -8.01 -4.94
C ASN A 54 -7.24 -7.58 -5.85
N ARG A 55 -6.98 -8.27 -6.97
CA ARG A 55 -5.83 -7.97 -7.84
C ARG A 55 -5.84 -6.53 -8.35
N VAL A 56 -7.01 -6.04 -8.79
CA VAL A 56 -7.18 -4.66 -9.27
C VAL A 56 -6.96 -3.67 -8.13
N GLY A 57 -7.55 -3.92 -6.96
CA GLY A 57 -7.35 -3.07 -5.78
C GLY A 57 -5.89 -3.02 -5.34
N LYS A 58 -5.16 -4.13 -5.43
CA LYS A 58 -3.71 -4.18 -5.13
C LYS A 58 -2.87 -3.39 -6.12
N GLN A 59 -3.24 -3.40 -7.39
CA GLN A 59 -2.56 -2.57 -8.42
C GLN A 59 -2.82 -1.09 -8.15
N GLU A 60 -4.07 -0.71 -7.89
CA GLU A 60 -4.45 0.66 -7.56
C GLU A 60 -3.76 1.16 -6.26
N ASP A 61 -3.73 0.33 -5.22
CA ASP A 61 -3.01 0.62 -3.97
C ASP A 61 -1.51 0.86 -4.23
N PHE A 62 -0.91 0.05 -5.10
CA PHE A 62 0.51 0.17 -5.46
C PHE A 62 0.77 1.45 -6.24
N ASP A 63 -0.06 1.77 -7.24
CA ASP A 63 0.06 3.00 -8.02
C ASP A 63 -0.11 4.25 -7.14
N ASN A 64 -1.10 4.23 -6.25
CA ASN A 64 -1.31 5.29 -5.25
C ASN A 64 -0.14 5.39 -4.26
N PHE A 65 0.47 4.27 -3.88
CA PHE A 65 1.67 4.27 -3.04
C PHE A 65 2.86 4.92 -3.76
N VAL A 66 3.14 4.54 -5.01
CA VAL A 66 4.23 5.12 -5.81
C VAL A 66 3.99 6.61 -6.08
N ALA A 67 2.74 7.01 -6.34
CA ALA A 67 2.38 8.41 -6.52
C ALA A 67 2.69 9.25 -5.26
N ARG A 68 2.26 8.78 -4.08
CA ARG A 68 2.56 9.43 -2.80
C ARG A 68 4.06 9.43 -2.47
N LEU A 69 4.77 8.33 -2.78
CA LEU A 69 6.21 8.25 -2.57
C LEU A 69 6.95 9.31 -3.40
N LYS A 70 6.53 9.51 -4.66
CA LYS A 70 7.04 10.58 -5.54
C LYS A 70 6.70 11.98 -5.04
N GLU A 71 5.56 12.15 -4.37
CA GLU A 71 5.19 13.43 -3.77
C GLU A 71 6.04 13.71 -2.53
N TYR A 72 6.18 12.73 -1.64
CA TYR A 72 7.00 12.87 -0.43
C TYR A 72 8.48 13.00 -0.73
N SER A 73 8.99 12.39 -1.81
CA SER A 73 10.39 12.56 -2.22
C SER A 73 10.72 13.96 -2.75
N LYS A 74 9.72 14.82 -3.01
CA LYS A 74 9.95 16.23 -3.38
C LYS A 74 10.15 17.13 -2.16
N SER A 75 9.76 16.67 -0.97
CA SER A 75 10.01 17.39 0.27
C SER A 75 11.48 17.23 0.66
N ASP A 76 12.08 18.30 1.18
CA ASP A 76 13.43 18.24 1.77
C ASP A 76 13.46 17.41 3.07
N ARG A 77 12.28 17.15 3.65
CA ARG A 77 12.15 16.37 4.89
C ARG A 77 12.23 14.87 4.60
N PRO A 78 12.63 14.05 5.59
CA PRO A 78 12.59 12.61 5.44
C PRO A 78 11.17 12.10 5.14
N ILE A 79 11.07 11.15 4.23
CA ILE A 79 9.80 10.61 3.70
C ILE A 79 8.83 10.17 4.80
N TRP A 80 9.34 9.57 5.88
CA TRP A 80 8.50 9.08 6.98
C TRP A 80 7.82 10.21 7.77
N VAL A 81 8.47 11.38 7.89
CA VAL A 81 7.88 12.55 8.57
C VAL A 81 6.73 13.10 7.72
N GLU A 82 6.95 13.26 6.42
CA GLU A 82 5.93 13.71 5.48
C GLU A 82 4.73 12.75 5.43
N ALA A 83 5.00 11.45 5.42
CA ALA A 83 3.97 10.40 5.43
C ALA A 83 3.16 10.39 6.73
N GLU A 84 3.79 10.61 7.88
CA GLU A 84 3.10 10.70 9.18
C GLU A 84 2.21 11.94 9.26
N GLU A 85 2.70 13.09 8.78
CA GLU A 85 1.90 14.32 8.73
C GLU A 85 0.70 14.19 7.77
N ALA A 86 0.90 13.59 6.60
CA ALA A 86 -0.18 13.29 5.66
C ALA A 86 -1.20 12.30 6.27
N ALA A 87 -0.75 11.27 6.98
CA ALA A 87 -1.63 10.34 7.68
C ALA A 87 -2.44 11.02 8.78
N ARG A 88 -1.82 11.92 9.55
CA ARG A 88 -2.49 12.73 10.59
C ARG A 88 -3.54 13.67 9.99
N LYS A 89 -3.22 14.32 8.87
CA LYS A 89 -4.15 15.19 8.14
C LYS A 89 -5.34 14.40 7.56
N ASN A 90 -5.08 13.23 6.99
CA ASN A 90 -6.15 12.36 6.48
C ASN A 90 -7.06 11.83 7.59
N ARG A 91 -6.50 11.50 8.77
CA ARG A 91 -7.30 11.04 9.91
C ARG A 91 -8.18 12.15 10.48
N SER A 92 -7.63 13.35 10.66
CA SER A 92 -8.40 14.51 11.14
C SER A 92 -9.49 14.92 10.15
N GLY A 93 -9.17 14.98 8.85
CA GLY A 93 -10.16 15.27 7.80
C GLY A 93 -11.32 14.27 7.77
N LYS A 94 -11.05 12.97 7.88
CA LYS A 94 -12.11 11.94 7.93
C LYS A 94 -13.05 12.09 9.12
N ILE A 95 -12.52 12.48 10.28
CA ILE A 95 -13.32 12.70 11.50
C ILE A 95 -14.24 13.92 11.31
N GLU A 96 -13.71 15.01 10.77
CA GLU A 96 -14.49 16.22 10.49
C GLU A 96 -15.59 15.97 9.44
N GLU A 97 -15.29 15.24 8.38
CA GLU A 97 -16.26 14.86 7.36
C GLU A 97 -17.38 13.97 7.94
N GLN A 98 -17.03 12.97 8.75
CA GLN A 98 -18.01 12.14 9.44
C GLN A 98 -18.91 12.95 10.38
N ALA A 99 -18.33 13.92 11.11
CA ALA A 99 -19.09 14.80 11.98
C ALA A 99 -20.10 15.67 11.20
N LYS A 100 -19.69 16.25 10.08
CA LYS A 100 -20.57 17.04 9.20
C LYS A 100 -21.70 16.19 8.62
N LEU A 101 -21.40 15.00 8.11
CA LEU A 101 -22.41 14.07 7.58
C LEU A 101 -23.42 13.66 8.66
N MET A 102 -22.98 13.43 9.90
CA MET A 102 -23.89 13.14 11.01
C MET A 102 -24.80 14.32 11.34
N GLN A 103 -24.27 15.55 11.36
CA GLN A 103 -25.06 16.76 11.59
C GLN A 103 -26.09 16.99 10.48
N GLU A 104 -25.71 16.84 9.21
CA GLU A 104 -26.62 16.95 8.07
C GLU A 104 -27.72 15.87 8.12
N MET A 105 -27.38 14.63 8.46
CA MET A 105 -28.38 13.56 8.64
C MET A 105 -29.35 13.87 9.79
N GLN A 106 -28.87 14.44 10.90
CA GLN A 106 -29.72 14.85 12.02
C GLN A 106 -30.67 15.99 11.62
N GLN A 107 -30.15 17.03 10.97
CA GLN A 107 -30.97 18.13 10.47
C GLN A 107 -32.06 17.65 9.51
N ARG A 108 -31.72 16.77 8.56
CA ARG A 108 -32.71 16.17 7.65
C ARG A 108 -33.78 15.35 8.39
N LYS A 109 -33.39 14.59 9.43
CA LYS A 109 -34.35 13.83 10.25
C LYS A 109 -35.30 14.77 11.02
N GLU A 110 -34.80 15.88 11.55
CA GLU A 110 -35.62 16.87 12.23
C GLU A 110 -36.59 17.59 11.28
N GLU A 111 -36.15 17.91 10.05
CA GLU A 111 -37.01 18.49 9.02
C GLU A 111 -38.13 17.53 8.59
N ILE A 112 -37.82 16.24 8.37
CA ILE A 112 -38.82 15.20 8.06
C ILE A 112 -39.80 15.04 9.22
N LYS A 113 -39.34 15.06 10.47
CA LYS A 113 -40.23 14.98 11.64
C LYS A 113 -41.16 16.20 11.70
N LYS A 114 -40.63 17.41 11.49
CA LYS A 114 -41.43 18.65 11.49
C LYS A 114 -42.43 18.70 10.33
N SER A 115 -42.05 18.24 9.14
CA SER A 115 -42.96 18.20 7.98
C SER A 115 -44.00 17.09 8.09
N GLY A 116 -43.62 15.90 8.57
CA GLY A 116 -44.52 14.77 8.81
C GLY A 116 -45.60 15.07 9.86
N THR A 117 -45.26 15.79 10.93
CA THR A 117 -46.26 16.27 11.91
C THR A 117 -47.19 17.32 11.31
N LYS A 118 -46.73 18.13 10.34
CA LYS A 118 -47.55 19.15 9.68
C LYS A 118 -48.55 18.59 8.67
N LEU A 119 -48.32 17.38 8.15
CA LEU A 119 -49.21 16.67 7.23
C LEU A 119 -50.33 15.85 7.90
N MET A 120 -50.43 15.89 9.23
CA MET A 120 -51.60 15.38 9.96
C MET A 120 -52.49 16.51 10.52
N PRO A 121 -53.07 17.42 9.70
CA PRO A 121 -54.24 18.16 10.13
C PRO A 121 -55.49 17.33 9.79
N GLY A 122 -56.07 16.66 10.79
CA GLY A 122 -57.50 16.30 10.76
C GLY A 122 -57.91 15.07 9.94
N GLY A 123 -57.23 13.93 10.10
CA GLY A 123 -57.85 12.63 9.80
C GLY A 123 -58.90 12.31 10.86
N SER A 124 -60.15 12.68 10.60
CA SER A 124 -61.33 12.36 11.40
C SER A 124 -61.45 10.83 11.62
N LEU A 125 -61.54 10.43 12.89
CA LEU A 125 -62.22 9.20 13.31
C LEU A 125 -63.73 9.33 13.04
#